data_AF-A0A842VMU9-F1
#
_entry.id   AF-A0A842VMU9-F1
#
_cell.length_a   1.000
_cell.length_b   1.000
_cell.length_c   1.000
_cell.angle_alpha   90.00
_cell.angle_beta   90.00
_cell.angle_gamma   90.00
#
_symmetry.space_group_name_H-M   'P 1'
#
loop_
_entity.id
_entity.type
_entity.pdbx_description
1 polymer ?
#
loop_
_entity_poly.entity_id
_entity_poly.type
_entity_poly.pdbx_seq_one_letter_code
_entity_poly.pdbx_strand_id
1 'polypeptide(L)'
;MIRFKKKLVSKVKEIREELNIPQLKLAEKAGVSRQTIYFLERGESNPSLALSLKIAQIFNKPIEEIFYFCPVIREVIKGTTIGEMERIANKVNMNFKKIRKLLDVGDEQLSEQYSKNDLEKIAGALGYEFDDLFIEDEIM
;
A
#
# COMPACT_ATOMS: atom_id res chain seq x y z
N MET A 1 3.92 14.06 -14.58
CA MET A 1 4.82 13.42 -13.59
C MET A 1 4.26 12.04 -13.25
N ILE A 2 5.07 11.00 -13.11
CA ILE A 2 4.57 9.64 -12.79
C ILE A 2 4.80 9.34 -11.31
N ARG A 3 3.75 8.88 -10.62
CA ARG A 3 3.81 8.48 -9.21
C ARG A 3 3.19 7.11 -9.01
N PHE A 4 3.46 6.50 -7.85
CA PHE A 4 2.81 5.25 -7.50
C PHE A 4 1.32 5.47 -7.22
N LYS A 5 0.49 4.54 -7.69
CA LYS A 5 -0.86 4.40 -7.12
C LYS A 5 -0.71 3.84 -5.72
N LYS A 6 -1.29 4.54 -4.75
CA LYS A 6 -1.19 4.19 -3.33
C LYS A 6 -2.56 3.80 -2.80
N LYS A 7 -2.58 2.87 -1.85
CA LYS A 7 -3.76 2.56 -1.06
C LYS A 7 -3.51 2.84 0.41
N LEU A 8 -4.57 3.12 1.14
CA LEU A 8 -4.51 3.24 2.60
C LEU A 8 -4.33 1.84 3.20
N VAL A 9 -3.29 1.68 4.02
CA VAL A 9 -3.04 0.48 4.81
C VAL A 9 -3.44 0.75 6.25
N SER A 10 -3.99 -0.26 6.92
CA SER A 10 -4.43 -0.21 8.31
C SER A 10 -3.70 -1.27 9.12
N LYS A 11 -3.00 -0.83 10.17
CA LYS A 11 -2.36 -1.70 11.18
C LYS A 11 -3.22 -1.91 12.42
N VAL A 12 -4.51 -1.58 12.34
CA VAL A 12 -5.42 -1.67 13.49
C VAL A 12 -5.43 -3.07 14.08
N LYS A 13 -5.46 -4.11 13.24
CA LYS A 13 -5.48 -5.50 13.70
C LYS A 13 -4.21 -5.86 14.47
N GLU A 14 -3.05 -5.57 13.87
CA GLU A 14 -1.73 -5.88 14.43
C GLU A 14 -1.57 -5.24 15.81
N ILE A 15 -1.79 -3.93 15.91
CA ILE A 15 -1.65 -3.17 17.16
C ILE A 15 -2.70 -3.61 18.19
N ARG A 16 -3.94 -3.89 17.75
CA ARG A 16 -4.99 -4.38 18.64
C ARG A 16 -4.60 -5.72 19.27
N GLU A 17 -4.02 -6.63 18.50
CA GLU A 17 -3.58 -7.95 18.96
C GLU A 17 -2.37 -7.86 19.88
N GLU A 18 -1.40 -7.00 19.57
CA GLU A 18 -0.28 -6.67 20.47
C GLU A 18 -0.76 -6.18 21.85
N LEU A 19 -1.81 -5.37 21.87
CA LEU A 19 -2.42 -4.84 23.09
C LEU A 19 -3.44 -5.79 23.74
N ASN A 20 -3.65 -6.99 23.19
CA ASN A 20 -4.65 -7.97 23.66
C ASN A 20 -6.08 -7.40 23.75
N ILE A 21 -6.45 -6.50 22.83
CA ILE A 21 -7.77 -5.87 22.80
C ILE A 21 -8.70 -6.69 21.87
N PRO A 22 -9.89 -7.14 22.30
CA PRO A 22 -10.87 -7.73 21.37
C PRO A 22 -11.46 -6.69 20.41
N GLN A 23 -11.85 -7.07 19.19
CA GLN A 23 -12.48 -6.16 18.21
C GLN A 23 -13.67 -5.40 18.81
N LEU A 24 -14.54 -6.09 19.56
CA LEU A 24 -15.70 -5.48 20.22
C LEU A 24 -15.26 -4.39 21.21
N LYS A 25 -14.19 -4.62 21.97
CA LYS A 25 -13.69 -3.67 22.95
C LYS A 25 -13.10 -2.42 22.30
N LEU A 26 -12.41 -2.59 21.18
CA LEU A 26 -11.94 -1.46 20.38
C LEU A 26 -13.12 -0.66 19.82
N ALA A 27 -14.14 -1.36 19.30
CA ALA A 27 -15.35 -0.73 18.76
C ALA A 27 -16.08 0.11 19.82
N GLU A 28 -16.25 -0.43 21.03
CA GLU A 28 -16.82 0.29 22.18
C GLU A 28 -16.02 1.56 22.52
N LYS A 29 -14.69 1.44 22.67
CA LYS A 29 -13.82 2.59 22.97
C LYS A 29 -13.84 3.64 21.87
N ALA A 30 -13.88 3.20 20.61
CA ALA A 30 -13.95 4.07 19.44
C ALA A 30 -15.37 4.62 19.19
N GLY A 31 -16.41 4.09 19.83
CA GLY A 31 -17.79 4.50 19.62
C GLY A 31 -18.31 4.16 18.22
N VAL A 32 -17.93 3.00 17.68
CA VAL A 32 -18.34 2.49 16.37
C VAL A 32 -18.84 1.06 16.48
N SER A 33 -19.42 0.51 15.41
CA SER A 33 -19.83 -0.89 15.38
C SER A 33 -18.61 -1.83 15.31
N ARG A 34 -18.75 -3.07 15.78
CA ARG A 34 -17.73 -4.12 15.58
C ARG A 34 -17.44 -4.35 14.09
N GLN A 35 -18.48 -4.23 13.24
CA GLN A 35 -18.35 -4.36 11.79
C GLN A 35 -17.46 -3.25 11.19
N THR A 36 -17.55 -2.03 11.72
CA THR A 36 -16.66 -0.92 11.34
C THR A 36 -15.20 -1.29 11.61
N ILE A 37 -14.91 -1.84 12.79
CA ILE A 37 -13.55 -2.34 13.11
C ILE A 37 -13.14 -3.48 12.19
N TYR A 38 -14.03 -4.42 11.88
CA TYR A 38 -13.75 -5.52 10.94
C TYR A 38 -13.31 -5.03 9.56
N PHE A 39 -14.06 -4.10 8.95
CA PHE A 39 -13.69 -3.54 7.64
C PHE A 39 -12.42 -2.69 7.71
N LEU A 40 -12.26 -1.93 8.79
CA LEU A 40 -11.08 -1.11 9.01
C LEU A 40 -9.81 -1.95 9.13
N GLU A 41 -9.87 -3.09 9.81
CA GLU A 41 -8.77 -4.05 9.93
C GLU A 41 -8.37 -4.70 8.60
N ARG A 42 -9.30 -4.79 7.65
CA ARG A 42 -9.06 -5.34 6.31
C ARG A 42 -8.66 -4.28 5.29
N GLY A 43 -8.62 -2.99 5.68
CA GLY A 43 -8.40 -1.88 4.77
C GLY A 43 -9.51 -1.72 3.72
N GLU A 44 -10.70 -2.27 3.99
CA GLU A 44 -11.87 -2.22 3.09
C GLU A 44 -12.70 -0.95 3.27
N SER A 45 -12.37 -0.13 4.28
CA SER A 45 -12.98 1.17 4.51
C SER A 45 -11.94 2.23 4.84
N ASN A 46 -12.17 3.44 4.32
CA ASN A 46 -11.39 4.61 4.71
C ASN A 46 -11.99 5.21 6.00
N PRO A 47 -11.27 5.22 7.13
CA PRO A 47 -11.76 5.86 8.35
C PRO A 47 -11.85 7.37 8.17
N SER A 48 -12.78 8.00 8.88
CA SER A 48 -12.76 9.46 9.01
C SER A 48 -11.53 9.90 9.81
N LEU A 49 -11.12 11.17 9.65
CA LEU A 49 -10.06 11.75 10.48
C LEU A 49 -10.37 11.62 11.98
N ALA A 50 -11.64 11.87 12.36
CA ALA A 50 -12.09 11.75 13.74
C ALA A 50 -11.93 10.32 14.29
N LEU A 51 -12.31 9.29 13.52
CA LEU A 51 -12.13 7.90 13.92
C LEU A 51 -10.63 7.55 14.01
N SER A 52 -9.83 8.02 13.05
CA SER A 52 -8.38 7.80 13.03
C SER A 52 -7.68 8.38 14.26
N LEU A 53 -7.99 9.63 14.61
CA LEU A 53 -7.50 10.31 15.83
C LEU A 53 -7.91 9.56 17.10
N LYS A 54 -9.16 9.08 17.16
CA LYS A 54 -9.66 8.34 18.33
C LYS A 54 -8.94 7.01 18.50
N ILE A 55 -8.72 6.28 17.41
CA ILE A 55 -7.96 5.02 17.44
C ILE A 55 -6.50 5.28 17.83
N ALA A 56 -5.88 6.34 17.31
CA ALA A 56 -4.54 6.79 17.70
C ALA A 56 -4.42 7.04 19.21
N GLN A 57 -5.41 7.72 19.80
CA GLN A 57 -5.48 7.93 21.26
C GLN A 57 -5.66 6.63 22.03
N ILE A 58 -6.53 5.71 21.57
CA ILE A 58 -6.76 4.41 22.23
C ILE A 58 -5.48 3.57 22.23
N PHE A 59 -4.73 3.57 21.13
CA PHE A 59 -3.49 2.82 20.98
C PHE A 59 -2.27 3.55 21.54
N ASN A 60 -2.40 4.82 21.91
CA ASN A 60 -1.29 5.69 22.30
C ASN A 60 -0.16 5.68 21.26
N LYS A 61 -0.52 5.87 19.99
CA LYS A 61 0.38 5.86 18.83
C LYS A 61 0.08 7.00 17.87
N PRO A 62 1.08 7.52 17.15
CA PRO A 62 0.84 8.43 16.02
C PRO A 62 -0.10 7.81 14.97
N ILE A 63 -0.90 8.63 14.30
CA ILE A 63 -1.81 8.15 13.25
C ILE A 63 -1.03 7.44 12.15
N GLU A 64 0.15 7.95 11.80
CA GLU A 64 1.00 7.48 10.72
C GLU A 64 1.57 6.07 10.98
N GLU A 65 1.66 5.66 12.26
CA GLU A 65 2.02 4.28 12.63
C GLU A 65 0.85 3.30 12.43
N ILE A 66 -0.39 3.82 12.39
CA ILE A 66 -1.61 3.01 12.33
C ILE A 66 -2.16 2.98 10.90
N PHE A 67 -2.15 4.12 10.23
CA PHE A 67 -2.70 4.33 8.91
C PHE A 67 -1.68 5.06 8.04
N TYR A 68 -1.31 4.45 6.92
CA TYR A 68 -0.35 5.03 6.00
C TYR A 68 -0.63 4.61 4.56
N PHE A 69 -0.16 5.42 3.61
CA PHE A 69 -0.26 5.09 2.20
C PHE A 69 0.91 4.19 1.76
N CYS A 70 0.58 3.07 1.13
CA CYS A 70 1.56 2.17 0.53
C CYS A 70 1.33 2.07 -0.98
N PRO A 71 2.39 2.15 -1.81
CA PRO A 71 2.31 1.81 -3.23
C PRO A 71 1.73 0.41 -3.45
N VAL A 72 0.70 0.30 -4.29
CA VAL A 72 0.00 -0.97 -4.58
C VAL A 72 0.98 -2.01 -5.13
N ILE A 73 1.89 -1.59 -6.01
CA ILE A 73 2.91 -2.45 -6.60
C ILE A 73 3.80 -3.15 -5.57
N ARG A 74 4.02 -2.57 -4.38
CA ARG A 74 4.86 -3.21 -3.36
C ARG A 74 4.23 -4.47 -2.79
N GLU A 75 2.91 -4.54 -2.74
CA GLU A 75 2.22 -5.77 -2.33
C GLU A 75 2.27 -6.84 -3.40
N VAL A 76 2.08 -6.44 -4.66
CA VAL A 76 2.20 -7.35 -5.82
C VAL A 76 3.58 -7.99 -5.84
N ILE A 77 4.65 -7.18 -5.72
CA ILE A 77 6.03 -7.68 -5.72
C ILE A 77 6.32 -8.54 -4.49
N LYS A 78 5.87 -8.14 -3.28
CA LYS A 78 6.09 -8.95 -2.06
C LYS A 78 5.44 -10.33 -2.13
N GLY A 79 4.32 -10.47 -2.85
CA GLY A 79 3.65 -11.74 -3.07
C GLY A 79 4.31 -12.63 -4.14
N THR A 80 5.31 -12.13 -4.86
CA THR A 80 5.96 -12.82 -5.99
C THR A 80 7.28 -13.47 -5.57
N THR A 81 7.57 -14.66 -6.09
CA THR A 81 8.85 -15.34 -5.85
C THR A 81 10.00 -14.69 -6.64
N ILE A 82 11.25 -14.90 -6.21
CA ILE A 82 12.43 -14.41 -6.94
C ILE A 82 12.44 -14.94 -8.39
N GLY A 83 12.13 -16.23 -8.58
CA GLY A 83 12.12 -16.84 -9.90
C GLY A 83 11.02 -16.29 -10.84
N GLU A 84 9.86 -15.91 -10.30
CA GLU A 84 8.83 -15.22 -11.08
C GLU A 84 9.27 -13.81 -11.47
N MET A 85 9.90 -13.07 -10.56
CA MET A 85 10.45 -11.75 -10.88
C MET A 85 11.56 -11.81 -11.94
N GLU A 86 12.44 -12.81 -11.89
CA GLU A 86 13.46 -13.03 -12.91
C GLU A 86 12.84 -13.35 -14.28
N ARG A 87 11.79 -14.19 -14.31
CA ARG A 87 11.02 -14.47 -15.53
C ARG A 87 10.40 -13.21 -16.11
N ILE A 88 9.80 -12.37 -15.25
CA ILE A 88 9.24 -11.08 -15.65
C ILE A 88 10.32 -10.18 -16.24
N ALA A 89 11.47 -10.04 -15.55
CA ALA A 89 12.60 -9.24 -16.00
C ALA A 89 13.06 -9.65 -17.41
N ASN A 90 13.19 -10.96 -17.66
CA ASN A 90 13.55 -11.49 -18.97
C ASN A 90 12.49 -11.20 -20.04
N LYS A 91 11.20 -11.39 -19.72
CA LYS A 91 10.07 -11.15 -20.64
C LYS A 91 10.01 -9.69 -21.11
N VAL A 92 10.30 -8.74 -20.23
CA VAL A 92 10.29 -7.30 -20.54
C VAL A 92 11.65 -6.76 -21.00
N ASN A 93 12.65 -7.63 -21.14
CA ASN A 93 14.03 -7.26 -21.46
C ASN A 93 14.60 -6.17 -20.53
N MET A 94 14.38 -6.34 -19.22
CA MET A 94 14.90 -5.43 -18.18
C MET A 94 15.82 -6.14 -17.19
N ASN A 95 16.69 -5.35 -16.56
CA ASN A 95 17.49 -5.81 -15.45
C ASN A 95 16.61 -6.05 -14.21
N PHE A 96 16.67 -7.25 -13.64
CA PHE A 96 15.97 -7.60 -12.40
C PHE A 96 16.22 -6.60 -11.25
N LYS A 97 17.44 -6.06 -11.13
CA LYS A 97 17.76 -5.04 -10.11
C LYS A 97 16.94 -3.77 -10.29
N LYS A 98 16.60 -3.40 -11.54
CA LYS A 98 15.73 -2.26 -11.83
C LYS A 98 14.32 -2.51 -11.29
N ILE A 99 13.75 -3.69 -11.55
CA ILE A 99 12.41 -4.06 -11.01
C ILE A 99 12.41 -4.09 -9.48
N ARG A 100 13.42 -4.73 -8.87
CA ARG A 100 13.54 -4.80 -7.40
C ARG A 100 13.62 -3.42 -6.75
N LYS A 101 14.26 -2.46 -7.41
CA LYS A 101 14.43 -1.09 -6.89
C LYS A 101 13.08 -0.37 -6.71
N LEU A 102 12.01 -0.80 -7.37
CA LEU A 102 10.64 -0.27 -7.16
C LEU A 102 10.12 -0.48 -5.72
N LEU A 103 10.71 -1.41 -4.97
CA LEU A 103 10.40 -1.59 -3.55
C LEU A 103 10.88 -0.43 -2.67
N ASP A 104 11.95 0.25 -3.09
CA ASP A 104 12.72 1.15 -2.23
C ASP A 104 12.68 2.62 -2.69
N VAL A 105 12.28 2.90 -3.94
CA VAL A 105 12.21 4.28 -4.46
C VAL A 105 10.92 5.01 -4.06
N GLY A 106 11.03 6.34 -3.98
CA GLY A 106 9.89 7.26 -3.90
C GLY A 106 9.38 7.73 -5.27
N ASP A 107 8.33 8.56 -5.27
CA ASP A 107 7.68 9.05 -6.51
C ASP A 107 8.62 9.89 -7.39
N GLU A 108 9.48 10.72 -6.80
CA GLU A 108 10.47 11.55 -7.51
C GLU A 108 11.46 10.66 -8.28
N GLN A 109 12.11 9.73 -7.58
CA GLN A 109 13.04 8.78 -8.18
C GLN A 109 12.38 7.86 -9.21
N LEU A 110 11.10 7.52 -9.03
CA LEU A 110 10.32 6.77 -10.01
C LEU A 110 10.21 7.57 -11.32
N SER A 111 9.79 8.84 -11.23
CA SER A 111 9.67 9.74 -12.38
C SER A 111 11.00 9.97 -13.10
N GLU A 112 12.11 10.04 -12.37
CA GLU A 112 13.43 10.28 -12.96
C GLU A 112 14.04 9.04 -13.63
N GLN A 113 13.80 7.84 -13.08
CA GLN A 113 14.56 6.63 -13.46
C GLN A 113 13.78 5.66 -14.34
N TYR A 114 12.48 5.88 -14.52
CA TYR A 114 11.59 4.99 -15.27
C TYR A 114 10.76 5.78 -16.26
N SER A 115 10.82 5.38 -17.54
CA SER A 115 9.90 5.91 -18.54
C SER A 115 8.50 5.31 -18.37
N LYS A 116 7.46 5.98 -18.89
CA LYS A 116 6.09 5.42 -18.92
C LYS A 116 6.06 4.03 -19.54
N ASN A 117 6.71 3.86 -20.70
CA ASN A 117 6.82 2.58 -21.40
C ASN A 117 7.54 1.49 -20.57
N ASP A 118 8.51 1.87 -19.73
CA ASP A 118 9.12 0.92 -18.79
C ASP A 118 8.10 0.40 -17.78
N LEU A 119 7.31 1.32 -17.21
CA LEU A 119 6.32 1.01 -16.18
C LEU A 119 5.12 0.24 -16.73
N GLU A 120 4.66 0.55 -17.95
CA GLU A 120 3.64 -0.20 -18.68
C GLU A 120 4.06 -1.67 -18.89
N LYS A 121 5.30 -1.90 -19.32
CA LYS A 121 5.83 -3.26 -19.49
C LYS A 121 5.89 -4.02 -18.16
N ILE A 122 6.34 -3.36 -17.10
CA ILE A 122 6.42 -3.96 -15.76
C ILE A 122 5.02 -4.32 -15.27
N ALA A 123 4.06 -3.40 -15.37
CA ALA A 123 2.67 -3.66 -14.99
C ALA A 123 2.08 -4.85 -15.76
N GLY A 124 2.19 -4.83 -17.09
CA GLY A 124 1.66 -5.90 -17.93
C GLY A 124 2.32 -7.26 -17.67
N ALA A 125 3.61 -7.29 -17.31
CA ALA A 125 4.27 -8.53 -16.93
C ALA A 125 3.86 -9.06 -15.56
N LEU A 126 3.41 -8.18 -14.66
CA LEU A 126 2.77 -8.54 -13.39
C LEU A 126 1.28 -8.89 -13.55
N GLY A 127 0.70 -8.72 -14.74
CA GLY A 127 -0.72 -8.96 -15.02
C GLY A 127 -1.65 -7.80 -14.65
N TYR A 128 -1.13 -6.59 -14.62
CA TYR A 128 -1.85 -5.36 -14.29
C TYR A 128 -1.75 -4.34 -15.42
N GLU A 129 -2.69 -3.42 -15.50
CA GLU A 129 -2.57 -2.23 -16.35
C GLU A 129 -1.71 -1.17 -15.65
N PHE A 130 -1.20 -0.20 -16.42
CA PHE A 130 -0.42 0.91 -15.85
C PHE A 130 -1.20 1.64 -14.74
N ASP A 131 -2.47 1.96 -15.00
CA ASP A 131 -3.34 2.71 -14.08
C ASP A 131 -3.74 1.92 -12.82
N ASP A 132 -3.45 0.62 -12.75
CA ASP A 132 -3.64 -0.18 -11.54
C ASP A 132 -2.51 0.04 -10.54
N LEU A 133 -1.32 0.42 -11.00
CA LEU A 133 -0.09 0.48 -10.20
C LEU A 133 0.53 1.88 -10.14
N PHE A 134 0.24 2.73 -11.12
CA PHE A 134 0.82 4.04 -11.30
C PHE A 134 -0.25 5.09 -11.63
N ILE A 135 0.14 6.36 -11.52
CA ILE A 135 -0.68 7.52 -11.89
C ILE A 135 0.22 8.46 -12.68
N GLU A 136 -0.27 8.96 -13.79
CA GLU A 136 0.36 10.04 -14.55
C GLU A 136 -0.40 11.33 -14.27
N ASP A 137 0.23 12.26 -13.54
CA ASP A 137 -0.33 13.59 -13.35
C ASP A 137 0.00 14.44 -14.59
N GLU A 138 -1.02 15.00 -15.24
CA GLU A 138 -0.84 16.12 -16.16
C GLU A 138 -0.28 17.30 -15.36
N ILE A 139 0.85 17.84 -15.79
CA ILE A 139 1.42 19.03 -15.16
C ILE A 139 0.46 20.18 -15.50
N MET A 140 -0.32 20.65 -14.51
CA MET A 140 -0.99 21.95 -14.59
C MET A 140 0.02 23.07 -14.40
#